data_AF-A0A2N6D0C7-F1
#
_entry.id   AF-A0A2N6D0C7-F1
#
_cell.length_a   1.000
_cell.length_b   1.000
_cell.length_c   1.000
_cell.angle_alpha   90.00
_cell.angle_beta   90.00
_cell.angle_gamma   90.00
#
_symmetry.space_group_name_H-M   'P 1'
#
loop_
_entity.id
_entity.type
_entity.pdbx_description
1 polymer ?
#
loop_
_entity_poly.entity_id
_entity_poly.type
_entity_poly.pdbx_seq_one_letter_code
_entity_poly.pdbx_strand_id
1 'polypeptide(L)'
;MSPAECRYLSGAEAHVGPLKNTRLYKLWDQLRSSYWFLPTVIVALSIGLASLLIVADHRYPFDQTSRSSWLFLGTAESARVILSTIATAMITIVSLTFSMTIVVLTLASSQFGPRLIYNFMRDRNNQVALGVFLACFVFCILILRSVKSDVAGNFVPQLGTTAAMAFALFSVGTLIFFIHHIADSIHASRIIANVRNELELIVTRLMPARSGTGLSEETEWQRLMDMIDSSSMPIAARDRGILQAIEEAELLEWAQRHDLLIRLYHRPGAFVIRGTPLFEVYPRERVPVDQLVLLQDAFRFGNKRTLVQDIEFAFQQLVEIGVRALSPGINDQFTAM
;
A
#
# COMPACT_ATOMS: atom_id res chain seq x y z
N MET A 1 8.67 -7.61 -52.46
CA MET A 1 9.58 -7.21 -51.36
C MET A 1 8.98 -7.72 -50.07
N SER A 2 9.72 -8.60 -49.39
CA SER A 2 9.31 -9.37 -48.22
C SER A 2 9.14 -8.47 -46.98
N PRO A 3 8.20 -8.75 -46.06
CA PRO A 3 8.09 -8.03 -44.79
C PRO A 3 9.29 -8.42 -43.92
N ALA A 4 10.22 -7.50 -43.71
CA ALA A 4 11.44 -7.71 -42.96
C ALA A 4 11.24 -7.35 -41.48
N GLU A 5 11.40 -8.38 -40.64
CA GLU A 5 11.95 -8.35 -39.27
C GLU A 5 11.70 -7.10 -38.41
N CYS A 6 10.53 -7.05 -37.76
CA CYS A 6 10.33 -6.24 -36.56
C CYS A 6 11.11 -6.89 -35.40
N ARG A 7 12.41 -6.54 -35.25
CA ARG A 7 13.30 -7.09 -34.21
C ARG A 7 12.96 -6.47 -32.85
N TYR A 8 12.27 -7.26 -32.04
CA TYR A 8 12.04 -7.02 -30.62
C TYR A 8 13.29 -7.41 -29.82
N LEU A 9 13.90 -6.46 -29.11
CA LEU A 9 14.95 -6.71 -28.12
C LEU A 9 14.35 -6.91 -26.73
N SER A 10 13.55 -7.96 -26.56
CA SER A 10 13.35 -8.58 -25.25
C SER A 10 13.47 -10.08 -25.40
N GLY A 11 14.54 -10.61 -24.80
CA GLY A 11 14.82 -12.04 -24.74
C GLY A 11 13.69 -12.79 -24.04
N ALA A 12 13.37 -13.95 -24.58
CA ALA A 12 12.34 -14.83 -24.09
C ALA A 12 12.76 -15.58 -22.82
N GLU A 13 11.74 -15.83 -21.99
CA GLU A 13 11.65 -16.87 -20.95
C GLU A 13 12.43 -16.68 -19.64
N ALA A 14 11.99 -15.68 -18.87
CA ALA A 14 11.73 -15.88 -17.44
C ALA A 14 10.30 -15.42 -17.15
N HIS A 15 9.38 -16.36 -16.92
CA HIS A 15 8.01 -16.07 -16.54
C HIS A 15 7.96 -15.40 -15.14
N VAL A 16 8.16 -14.08 -15.11
CA VAL A 16 7.51 -13.21 -14.15
C VAL A 16 6.61 -12.33 -14.98
N GLY A 17 5.35 -12.75 -15.10
CA GLY A 17 4.42 -12.22 -16.09
C GLY A 17 4.36 -10.68 -16.09
N PRO A 18 4.13 -10.06 -17.26
CA PRO A 18 3.91 -8.62 -17.34
C PRO A 18 2.83 -8.23 -16.34
N LEU A 19 2.99 -7.08 -15.67
CA LEU A 19 1.95 -6.53 -14.82
C LEU A 19 0.70 -6.36 -15.68
N LYS A 20 -0.16 -7.38 -15.71
CA LYS A 20 -1.26 -7.49 -16.67
C LYS A 20 -2.36 -6.44 -16.45
N ASN A 21 -2.12 -5.48 -15.54
CA ASN A 21 -2.91 -4.29 -15.25
C ASN A 21 -2.16 -3.41 -14.22
N THR A 22 -1.23 -2.53 -14.62
CA THR A 22 -0.59 -1.61 -13.64
C THR A 22 -1.59 -0.62 -13.05
N ARG A 23 -2.77 -0.46 -13.67
CA ARG A 23 -3.97 0.16 -13.06
C ARG A 23 -4.43 -0.53 -11.77
N LEU A 24 -4.62 -1.85 -11.80
CA LEU A 24 -5.03 -2.63 -10.63
C LEU A 24 -3.91 -2.68 -9.60
N TYR A 25 -2.66 -2.84 -10.05
CA TYR A 25 -1.51 -2.82 -9.14
C TYR A 25 -1.38 -1.46 -8.44
N LYS A 26 -1.50 -0.35 -9.16
CA LYS A 26 -1.45 1.00 -8.59
C LYS A 26 -2.63 1.29 -7.67
N LEU A 27 -3.86 0.92 -8.06
CA LEU A 27 -5.03 1.08 -7.19
C LEU A 27 -4.86 0.24 -5.92
N TRP A 28 -4.39 -0.99 -6.05
CA TRP A 28 -4.15 -1.88 -4.92
C TRP A 28 -2.98 -1.44 -4.06
N ASP A 29 -1.93 -0.87 -4.66
CA ASP A 29 -0.80 -0.27 -3.94
C ASP A 29 -1.25 0.99 -3.21
N GLN A 30 -2.08 1.84 -3.83
CA GLN A 30 -2.69 3.01 -3.19
C GLN A 30 -3.61 2.61 -2.03
N LEU A 31 -4.47 1.60 -2.22
CA LEU A 31 -5.34 1.08 -1.16
C LEU A 31 -4.53 0.44 -0.03
N ARG A 32 -3.51 -0.37 -0.34
CA ARG A 32 -2.62 -0.98 0.67
C ARG A 32 -1.70 0.02 1.37
N SER A 33 -1.32 1.09 0.69
CA SER A 33 -0.51 2.18 1.26
C SER A 33 -1.36 3.14 2.12
N SER A 34 -2.68 3.06 2.03
CA SER A 34 -3.58 3.85 2.86
C SER A 34 -3.62 3.27 4.28
N TYR A 35 -3.19 4.09 5.24
CA TYR A 35 -3.23 3.78 6.67
C TYR A 35 -4.61 3.32 7.17
N TRP A 36 -5.68 3.81 6.54
CA TRP A 36 -7.07 3.60 6.98
C TRP A 36 -7.79 2.45 6.29
N PHE A 37 -7.27 1.95 5.17
CA PHE A 37 -8.00 0.96 4.38
C PHE A 37 -8.14 -0.38 5.13
N LEU A 38 -7.05 -0.91 5.67
CA LEU A 38 -7.10 -2.17 6.40
C LEU A 38 -7.91 -2.06 7.72
N PRO A 39 -7.75 -1.02 8.55
CA PRO A 39 -8.61 -0.82 9.72
C PRO A 39 -10.10 -0.74 9.37
N THR A 40 -10.47 -0.03 8.31
CA THR A 40 -11.89 0.09 7.93
C THR A 40 -12.49 -1.23 7.47
N VAL A 41 -11.72 -2.07 6.76
CA VAL A 41 -12.14 -3.43 6.41
C VAL A 41 -12.35 -4.30 7.66
N ILE A 42 -11.43 -4.27 8.63
CA ILE A 42 -11.55 -5.05 9.88
C ILE A 42 -12.79 -4.61 10.67
N VAL A 43 -13.04 -3.30 10.77
CA VAL A 43 -14.26 -2.77 11.41
C VAL A 43 -15.52 -3.20 10.66
N ALA A 44 -15.53 -3.15 9.33
CA ALA A 44 -16.67 -3.60 8.54
C ALA A 44 -16.98 -5.09 8.77
N LEU A 45 -15.95 -5.93 8.86
CA LEU A 45 -16.08 -7.35 9.20
C LEU A 45 -16.63 -7.55 10.63
N SER A 46 -16.21 -6.74 11.60
CA SER A 46 -16.73 -6.85 12.98
C SER A 46 -18.19 -6.41 13.08
N ILE A 47 -18.61 -5.41 12.31
CA ILE A 47 -20.03 -5.02 12.19
C ILE A 47 -20.85 -6.19 11.62
N GLY A 48 -20.34 -6.85 10.58
CA GLY A 48 -20.97 -8.04 9.99
C GLY A 48 -21.09 -9.18 11.00
N LEU A 49 -20.02 -9.46 11.75
CA LEU A 49 -20.00 -10.49 12.79
C LEU A 49 -20.97 -10.17 13.94
N ALA A 50 -20.98 -8.92 14.43
CA ALA A 50 -21.91 -8.48 15.48
C ALA A 50 -23.36 -8.66 15.04
N SER A 51 -23.68 -8.25 13.82
CA SER A 51 -25.04 -8.39 13.25
C SER A 51 -25.45 -9.86 13.14
N LEU A 52 -24.54 -10.74 12.71
CA LEU A 52 -24.77 -12.17 12.61
C LEU A 52 -25.02 -12.81 13.99
N LEU A 53 -24.24 -12.45 15.00
CA LEU A 53 -24.41 -12.96 16.36
C LEU A 53 -25.71 -12.48 17.00
N ILE A 54 -26.10 -11.21 16.81
CA ILE A 54 -27.40 -10.69 17.29
C ILE A 54 -28.57 -11.45 16.64
N VAL A 55 -28.50 -11.70 15.33
CA VAL A 55 -29.53 -12.48 14.62
C VAL A 55 -29.55 -13.93 15.10
N ALA A 56 -28.38 -14.53 15.35
CA ALA A 56 -28.29 -15.89 15.89
C ALA A 56 -28.89 -15.99 17.30
N ASP A 57 -28.58 -15.05 18.20
CA ASP A 57 -29.16 -14.97 19.55
C ASP A 57 -30.70 -14.80 19.50
N HIS A 58 -31.23 -14.08 18.51
CA HIS A 58 -32.68 -13.96 18.32
C HIS A 58 -33.35 -15.22 17.76
N ARG A 59 -32.68 -15.96 16.88
CA ARG A 59 -33.24 -17.17 16.24
C ARG A 59 -33.12 -18.42 17.11
N TYR A 60 -32.07 -18.51 17.90
CA TYR A 60 -31.78 -19.63 18.78
C TYR A 60 -31.65 -19.14 20.23
N PRO A 61 -32.77 -18.75 20.88
CA PRO A 61 -32.73 -18.35 22.26
C PRO A 61 -32.21 -19.52 23.10
N PHE A 62 -31.05 -19.34 23.72
CA PHE A 62 -30.47 -20.35 24.60
C PHE A 62 -31.32 -20.46 25.85
N ASP A 63 -31.96 -21.60 26.02
CA ASP A 63 -32.72 -21.92 27.22
C ASP A 63 -31.73 -22.08 28.38
N GLN A 64 -32.06 -21.54 29.57
CA GLN A 64 -31.16 -21.51 30.75
C GLN A 64 -30.71 -22.92 31.20
N THR A 65 -31.35 -23.97 30.69
CA THR A 65 -31.04 -25.38 30.93
C THR A 65 -29.88 -25.90 30.08
N SER A 66 -29.53 -25.25 28.97
CA SER A 66 -28.37 -25.60 28.14
C SER A 66 -27.07 -25.09 28.76
N ARG A 67 -26.57 -25.81 29.78
CA ARG A 67 -25.32 -25.56 30.51
C ARG A 67 -24.07 -25.72 29.64
N SER A 68 -23.85 -24.83 28.67
CA SER A 68 -22.51 -24.66 28.12
C SER A 68 -21.73 -23.71 29.03
N SER A 69 -20.75 -24.23 29.78
CA SER A 69 -19.92 -23.45 30.72
C SER A 69 -19.14 -22.30 30.07
N TRP A 70 -19.11 -22.25 28.73
CA TRP A 70 -18.38 -21.25 27.95
C TRP A 70 -19.24 -20.04 27.56
N LEU A 71 -20.57 -20.14 27.66
CA LEU A 71 -21.47 -19.04 27.32
C LEU A 71 -21.68 -18.09 28.49
N PHE A 72 -21.95 -16.82 28.19
CA PHE A 72 -22.24 -15.82 29.21
C PHE A 72 -23.62 -16.09 29.83
N LEU A 73 -23.64 -16.44 31.12
CA LEU A 73 -24.87 -16.73 31.88
C LEU A 73 -25.32 -15.56 32.79
N GLY A 74 -24.94 -14.32 32.47
CA GLY A 74 -25.26 -13.15 33.29
C GLY A 74 -26.58 -12.46 32.92
N THR A 75 -26.95 -11.45 33.71
CA THR A 75 -28.14 -10.62 33.47
C THR A 75 -27.89 -9.57 32.39
N ALA A 76 -28.96 -8.93 31.91
CA ALA A 76 -28.87 -7.80 30.98
C ALA A 76 -27.98 -6.68 31.53
N GLU A 77 -28.06 -6.42 32.84
CA GLU A 77 -27.26 -5.39 33.49
C GLU A 77 -25.78 -5.77 33.53
N SER A 78 -25.46 -7.02 33.88
CA SER A 78 -24.08 -7.52 33.83
C SER A 78 -23.49 -7.46 32.41
N ALA A 79 -24.28 -7.80 31.39
CA ALA A 79 -23.86 -7.67 29.99
C ALA A 79 -23.56 -6.21 29.63
N ARG A 80 -24.42 -5.25 30.02
CA ARG A 80 -24.19 -3.82 29.79
C ARG A 80 -22.92 -3.32 30.44
N VAL A 81 -22.69 -3.69 31.70
CA VAL A 81 -21.48 -3.29 32.45
C VAL A 81 -20.23 -3.84 31.76
N ILE A 82 -20.21 -5.12 31.38
CA ILE A 82 -19.04 -5.73 30.73
C ILE A 82 -18.79 -5.09 29.36
N LEU A 83 -19.81 -4.99 28.51
CA LEU A 83 -19.68 -4.45 27.16
C LEU A 83 -19.27 -2.97 27.17
N SER A 84 -19.85 -2.15 28.06
CA SER A 84 -19.48 -0.74 28.20
C SER A 84 -18.06 -0.56 28.76
N THR A 85 -17.65 -1.41 29.71
CA THR A 85 -16.29 -1.42 30.27
C THR A 85 -15.26 -1.76 29.19
N ILE A 86 -15.50 -2.81 28.40
CA ILE A 86 -14.63 -3.19 27.28
C ILE A 86 -14.58 -2.06 26.25
N ALA A 87 -15.71 -1.49 25.85
CA ALA A 87 -15.75 -0.38 24.89
C ALA A 87 -14.93 0.83 25.40
N THR A 88 -15.08 1.20 26.66
CA THR A 88 -14.34 2.32 27.27
C THR A 88 -12.83 2.06 27.34
N ALA A 89 -12.44 0.82 27.65
CA ALA A 89 -11.04 0.42 27.63
C ALA A 89 -10.47 0.47 26.19
N MET A 90 -11.22 -0.02 25.19
CA MET A 90 -10.78 -0.04 23.80
C MET A 90 -10.62 1.37 23.21
N ILE A 91 -11.53 2.32 23.47
CA ILE A 91 -11.37 3.69 22.96
C ILE A 91 -10.14 4.38 23.55
N THR A 92 -9.80 4.07 24.80
CA THR A 92 -8.58 4.55 25.46
C THR A 92 -7.34 3.96 24.78
N ILE A 93 -7.34 2.66 24.49
CA ILE A 93 -6.25 1.99 23.77
C ILE A 93 -6.09 2.56 22.35
N VAL A 94 -7.18 2.74 21.60
CA VAL A 94 -7.16 3.37 20.27
C VAL A 94 -6.49 4.75 20.33
N SER A 95 -6.86 5.56 21.33
CA SER A 95 -6.28 6.90 21.53
C SER A 95 -4.78 6.82 21.83
N LEU A 96 -4.36 5.88 22.69
CA LEU A 96 -2.95 5.64 23.00
C LEU A 96 -2.16 5.17 21.78
N THR A 97 -2.69 4.21 21.02
CA THR A 97 -2.10 3.70 19.76
C THR A 97 -1.93 4.82 18.74
N PHE A 98 -2.92 5.69 18.58
CA PHE A 98 -2.83 6.84 17.67
C PHE A 98 -1.76 7.83 18.13
N SER A 99 -1.73 8.16 19.43
CA SER A 99 -0.71 9.03 20.02
C SER A 99 0.70 8.46 19.84
N MET A 100 0.92 7.19 20.16
CA MET A 100 2.21 6.52 19.96
C MET A 100 2.62 6.51 18.49
N THR A 101 1.69 6.25 17.57
CA THR A 101 1.96 6.29 16.13
C THR A 101 2.43 7.67 15.68
N ILE A 102 1.81 8.75 16.16
CA ILE A 102 2.22 10.12 15.85
C ILE A 102 3.60 10.43 16.46
N VAL A 103 3.87 10.00 17.68
CA VAL A 103 5.18 10.19 18.32
C VAL A 103 6.28 9.48 17.52
N VAL A 104 6.06 8.22 17.15
CA VAL A 104 6.99 7.45 16.31
C VAL A 104 7.17 8.11 14.95
N LEU A 105 6.08 8.58 14.33
CA LEU A 105 6.15 9.30 13.06
C LEU A 105 7.00 10.58 13.16
N THR A 106 6.83 11.33 14.24
CA THR A 106 7.59 12.54 14.53
C THR A 106 9.07 12.21 14.74
N LEU A 107 9.36 11.17 15.51
CA LEU A 107 10.72 10.68 15.77
C LEU A 107 11.40 10.18 14.48
N ALA A 108 10.67 9.44 13.65
CA ALA A 108 11.19 8.95 12.38
C ALA A 108 11.49 10.10 11.40
N SER A 109 10.63 11.12 11.37
CA SER A 109 10.85 12.33 10.57
C SER A 109 12.06 13.12 11.04
N SER A 110 12.27 13.24 12.37
CA SER A 110 13.41 13.96 12.94
C SER A 110 14.72 13.20 12.80
N GLN A 111 14.73 11.89 13.02
CA GLN A 111 15.93 11.07 13.00
C GLN A 111 16.33 10.61 11.58
N PHE A 112 15.38 10.16 10.76
CA PHE A 112 15.69 9.50 9.48
C PHE A 112 15.22 10.26 8.25
N GLY A 113 14.28 11.19 8.40
CA GLY A 113 13.87 12.14 7.37
C GLY A 113 12.48 11.91 6.78
N PRO A 114 11.90 12.96 6.17
CA PRO A 114 10.50 12.97 5.75
C PRO A 114 10.16 11.89 4.70
N ARG A 115 11.17 11.30 4.02
CA ARG A 115 10.93 10.27 3.01
C ARG A 115 10.71 8.87 3.60
N LEU A 116 11.04 8.63 4.88
CA LEU A 116 10.81 7.35 5.56
C LEU A 116 9.47 7.27 6.29
N ILE A 117 8.80 8.42 6.47
CA ILE A 117 7.40 8.52 6.93
C ILE A 117 6.49 7.57 6.15
N TYR A 118 6.72 7.45 4.85
CA TYR A 118 5.91 6.62 3.95
C TYR A 118 5.94 5.13 4.32
N ASN A 119 7.07 4.63 4.80
CA ASN A 119 7.22 3.23 5.16
C ASN A 119 6.52 2.92 6.49
N PHE A 120 6.52 3.86 7.44
CA PHE A 120 5.80 3.73 8.71
C PHE A 120 4.28 3.74 8.53
N MET A 121 3.74 4.62 7.67
CA MET A 121 2.29 4.64 7.38
C MET A 121 1.80 3.38 6.65
N ARG A 122 2.70 2.66 5.98
CA ARG A 122 2.42 1.44 5.22
C ARG A 122 2.59 0.16 6.07
N ASP A 123 2.99 0.29 7.33
CA ASP A 123 3.20 -0.84 8.22
C ASP A 123 1.88 -1.57 8.54
N ARG A 124 1.75 -2.79 8.04
CA ARG A 124 0.55 -3.61 8.22
C ARG A 124 0.29 -3.98 9.67
N ASN A 125 1.34 -4.15 10.48
CA ASN A 125 1.17 -4.56 11.86
C ASN A 125 0.49 -3.45 12.67
N ASN A 126 0.87 -2.19 12.40
CA ASN A 126 0.21 -1.03 13.00
C ASN A 126 -1.26 -0.91 12.53
N GLN A 127 -1.50 -1.06 11.22
CA GLN A 127 -2.84 -1.03 10.66
C GLN A 127 -3.75 -2.14 11.23
N VAL A 128 -3.24 -3.36 11.39
CA VAL A 128 -3.98 -4.47 11.99
C VAL A 128 -4.29 -4.18 13.47
N ALA A 129 -3.30 -3.73 14.25
CA ALA A 129 -3.52 -3.42 15.66
C ALA A 129 -4.59 -2.35 15.86
N LEU A 130 -4.47 -1.22 15.15
CA LEU A 130 -5.47 -0.15 15.18
C LEU A 130 -6.85 -0.66 14.75
N GLY A 131 -6.91 -1.45 13.67
CA GLY A 131 -8.13 -2.06 13.17
C GLY A 131 -8.80 -2.98 14.19
N VAL A 132 -8.04 -3.83 14.87
CA VAL A 132 -8.52 -4.74 15.92
C VAL A 132 -9.13 -3.96 17.10
N PHE A 133 -8.47 -2.92 17.59
CA PHE A 133 -8.99 -2.13 18.73
C PHE A 133 -10.28 -1.38 18.37
N LEU A 134 -10.31 -0.72 17.21
CA LEU A 134 -11.50 -0.06 16.69
C LEU A 134 -12.63 -1.05 16.45
N ALA A 135 -12.32 -2.22 15.88
CA ALA A 135 -13.29 -3.26 15.61
C ALA A 135 -13.90 -3.83 16.89
N CYS A 136 -13.09 -4.06 17.92
CA CYS A 136 -13.56 -4.51 19.24
C CYS A 136 -14.45 -3.45 19.90
N PHE A 137 -14.05 -2.18 19.85
CA PHE A 137 -14.87 -1.06 20.32
C PHE A 137 -16.26 -1.03 19.65
N VAL A 138 -16.29 -0.99 18.31
CA VAL A 138 -17.54 -0.94 17.54
C VAL A 138 -18.38 -2.19 17.77
N PHE A 139 -17.74 -3.37 17.81
CA PHE A 139 -18.42 -4.63 18.11
C PHE A 139 -19.14 -4.56 19.47
N CYS A 140 -18.45 -4.12 20.52
CA CYS A 140 -19.05 -4.00 21.86
C CYS A 140 -20.23 -3.03 21.89
N ILE A 141 -20.13 -1.88 21.22
CA ILE A 141 -21.23 -0.90 21.14
C ILE A 141 -22.45 -1.48 20.39
N LEU A 142 -22.23 -2.25 19.32
CA LEU A 142 -23.32 -2.88 18.57
C LEU A 142 -24.03 -3.96 19.38
N ILE A 143 -23.28 -4.84 20.06
CA ILE A 143 -23.88 -5.83 20.97
C ILE A 143 -24.60 -5.10 22.12
N LEU A 144 -23.98 -4.09 22.73
CA LEU A 144 -24.57 -3.30 23.82
C LEU A 144 -25.90 -2.68 23.42
N ARG A 145 -25.99 -2.11 22.21
CA ARG A 145 -27.22 -1.53 21.66
C ARG A 145 -28.36 -2.56 21.57
N SER A 146 -28.04 -3.83 21.38
CA SER A 146 -29.05 -4.89 21.28
C SER A 146 -29.59 -5.35 22.64
N VAL A 147 -28.91 -5.05 23.77
CA VAL A 147 -29.32 -5.47 25.12
C VAL A 147 -30.58 -4.73 25.57
N LYS A 148 -31.71 -5.43 25.65
CA LYS A 148 -33.00 -4.88 26.11
C LYS A 148 -33.35 -5.38 27.50
N SER A 149 -33.75 -4.47 28.37
CA SER A 149 -34.33 -4.78 29.68
C SER A 149 -35.65 -4.01 29.77
N ASP A 150 -36.75 -4.64 29.36
CA ASP A 150 -38.07 -4.01 29.44
C ASP A 150 -39.09 -5.00 30.02
N VAL A 151 -40.22 -4.47 30.50
CA VAL A 151 -41.30 -5.20 31.17
C VAL A 151 -41.88 -6.32 30.29
N ALA A 152 -41.72 -6.22 28.96
CA ALA A 152 -42.17 -7.21 27.97
C ALA A 152 -41.17 -8.35 27.69
N GLY A 153 -39.97 -8.33 28.29
CA GLY A 153 -38.97 -9.40 28.18
C GLY A 153 -37.53 -8.89 28.25
N ASN A 154 -36.67 -9.62 28.97
CA ASN A 154 -35.23 -9.39 28.99
C ASN A 154 -34.57 -10.10 27.80
N PHE A 155 -33.95 -9.35 26.89
CA PHE A 155 -33.12 -9.91 25.83
C PHE A 155 -31.65 -9.63 26.11
N VAL A 156 -30.89 -10.70 26.31
CA VAL A 156 -29.45 -10.67 26.56
C VAL A 156 -28.77 -11.46 25.44
N PRO A 157 -27.96 -10.81 24.59
CA PRO A 157 -27.22 -11.49 23.52
C PRO A 157 -26.05 -12.28 24.12
N GLN A 158 -26.29 -13.53 24.49
CA GLN A 158 -25.30 -14.37 25.17
C GLN A 158 -24.09 -14.66 24.27
N LEU A 159 -24.32 -15.03 23.01
CA LEU A 159 -23.23 -15.27 22.06
C LEU A 159 -22.45 -13.99 21.79
N GLY A 160 -23.16 -12.87 21.57
CA GLY A 160 -22.54 -11.57 21.36
C GLY A 160 -21.65 -11.14 22.53
N THR A 161 -22.12 -11.34 23.77
CA THR A 161 -21.39 -10.96 24.99
C THR A 161 -20.17 -11.85 25.22
N THR A 162 -20.30 -13.17 25.05
CA THR A 162 -19.15 -14.09 25.12
C THR A 162 -18.10 -13.77 24.06
N ALA A 163 -18.54 -13.52 22.82
CA ALA A 163 -17.63 -13.15 21.74
C ALA A 163 -16.92 -11.82 22.04
N ALA A 164 -17.60 -10.83 22.63
CA ALA A 164 -16.99 -9.57 23.06
C ALA A 164 -15.88 -9.80 24.09
N MET A 165 -16.11 -10.67 25.08
CA MET A 165 -15.10 -11.02 26.09
C MET A 165 -13.88 -11.69 25.47
N ALA A 166 -14.08 -12.65 24.56
CA ALA A 166 -12.99 -13.30 23.83
C ALA A 166 -12.22 -12.30 22.95
N PHE A 167 -12.94 -11.39 22.27
CA PHE A 167 -12.34 -10.37 21.43
C PHE A 167 -11.54 -9.34 22.26
N ALA A 168 -12.01 -9.01 23.48
CA ALA A 168 -11.26 -8.17 24.41
C ALA A 168 -9.94 -8.82 24.82
N LEU A 169 -9.94 -10.12 25.16
CA LEU A 169 -8.72 -10.87 25.49
C LEU A 169 -7.73 -10.91 24.31
N PHE A 170 -8.24 -11.16 23.10
CA PHE A 170 -7.44 -11.10 21.88
C PHE A 170 -6.86 -9.69 21.64
N SER A 171 -7.62 -8.64 21.94
CA SER A 171 -7.17 -7.25 21.84
C SER A 171 -6.05 -6.94 22.83
N VAL A 172 -6.09 -7.48 24.05
CA VAL A 172 -4.97 -7.34 25.01
C VAL A 172 -3.69 -7.97 24.46
N GLY A 173 -3.76 -9.18 23.88
CA GLY A 173 -2.61 -9.80 23.23
C GLY A 173 -2.07 -8.98 22.05
N THR A 174 -2.97 -8.41 21.25
CA THR A 174 -2.63 -7.52 20.14
C THR A 174 -1.96 -6.23 20.64
N LEU A 175 -2.37 -5.69 21.78
CA LEU A 175 -1.73 -4.53 22.42
C LEU A 175 -0.29 -4.81 22.84
N ILE A 176 -0.05 -5.96 23.49
CA ILE A 176 1.31 -6.35 23.89
C ILE A 176 2.20 -6.51 22.65
N PHE A 177 1.70 -7.19 21.62
CA PHE A 177 2.38 -7.32 20.34
C PHE A 177 2.66 -5.95 19.70
N PHE A 178 1.67 -5.05 19.70
CA PHE A 178 1.79 -3.72 19.13
C PHE A 178 2.86 -2.88 19.82
N ILE A 179 2.92 -2.91 21.16
CA ILE A 179 3.95 -2.21 21.93
C ILE A 179 5.34 -2.74 21.57
N HIS A 180 5.51 -4.07 21.53
CA HIS A 180 6.77 -4.69 21.14
C HIS A 180 7.16 -4.31 19.70
N HIS A 181 6.21 -4.39 18.76
CA HIS A 181 6.44 -4.03 17.36
C HIS A 181 6.84 -2.56 17.20
N ILE A 182 6.19 -1.64 17.92
CA ILE A 182 6.59 -0.22 17.92
C ILE A 182 7.99 -0.05 18.50
N ALA A 183 8.29 -0.67 19.64
CA ALA A 183 9.61 -0.60 20.26
C ALA A 183 10.71 -1.10 19.29
N ASP A 184 10.47 -2.24 18.64
CA ASP A 184 11.37 -2.82 17.64
C ASP A 184 11.52 -1.95 16.39
N SER A 185 10.45 -1.26 15.98
CA SER A 185 10.45 -0.41 14.78
C SER A 185 11.35 0.82 14.90
N ILE A 186 11.68 1.22 16.13
CA ILE A 186 12.57 2.35 16.43
C ILE A 186 14.05 1.98 16.20
N HIS A 187 14.41 0.69 16.19
CA HIS A 187 15.78 0.28 15.93
C HIS A 187 16.16 0.47 14.45
N ALA A 188 17.08 1.40 14.19
CA ALA A 188 17.58 1.78 12.86
C ALA A 188 17.98 0.58 11.97
N SER A 189 18.44 -0.51 12.57
CA SER A 189 18.82 -1.76 11.88
C SER A 189 17.68 -2.39 11.08
N ARG A 190 16.42 -2.25 11.52
CA ARG A 190 15.24 -2.81 10.83
C ARG A 190 14.80 -1.93 9.66
N ILE A 191 14.96 -0.62 9.78
CA ILE A 191 14.74 0.33 8.68
C ILE A 191 15.73 0.04 7.55
N ILE A 192 17.02 -0.12 7.88
CA ILE A 192 18.06 -0.46 6.90
C ILE A 192 17.79 -1.82 6.24
N ALA A 193 17.39 -2.83 7.02
CA ALA A 193 17.05 -4.15 6.48
C ALA A 193 15.82 -4.12 5.55
N ASN A 194 14.79 -3.32 5.90
CA ASN A 194 13.61 -3.15 5.06
C ASN A 194 13.95 -2.44 3.74
N VAL A 195 14.71 -1.35 3.79
CA VAL A 195 15.13 -0.63 2.58
C VAL A 195 16.05 -1.51 1.72
N ARG A 196 16.93 -2.32 2.32
CA ARG A 196 17.75 -3.30 1.59
C ARG A 196 16.88 -4.32 0.86
N ASN A 197 15.95 -4.96 1.55
CA ASN A 197 15.09 -5.98 0.94
C ASN A 197 14.20 -5.37 -0.17
N GLU A 198 13.74 -4.13 0.02
CA GLU A 198 12.96 -3.40 -0.98
C GLU A 198 13.82 -3.02 -2.20
N LEU A 199 15.07 -2.60 -1.98
CA LEU A 199 16.03 -2.34 -3.05
C LEU A 199 16.36 -3.62 -3.82
N GLU A 200 16.63 -4.74 -3.15
CA GLU A 200 16.89 -6.03 -3.79
C GLU A 200 15.72 -6.43 -4.69
N LEU A 201 14.49 -6.35 -4.19
CA LEU A 201 13.30 -6.68 -4.97
C LEU A 201 13.14 -5.76 -6.19
N ILE A 202 13.35 -4.46 -6.02
CA ILE A 202 13.27 -3.47 -7.11
C ILE A 202 14.37 -3.71 -8.16
N VAL A 203 15.61 -3.96 -7.73
CA VAL A 203 16.75 -4.22 -8.62
C VAL A 203 16.54 -5.51 -9.39
N THR A 204 16.16 -6.61 -8.74
CA THR A 204 15.87 -7.88 -9.43
C THR A 204 14.73 -7.74 -10.44
N ARG A 205 13.75 -6.88 -10.15
CA ARG A 205 12.56 -6.67 -11.00
C ARG A 205 12.81 -5.74 -12.18
N LEU A 206 13.52 -4.64 -11.97
CA LEU A 206 13.71 -3.57 -12.96
C LEU A 206 15.05 -3.68 -13.70
N MET A 207 15.98 -4.48 -13.19
CA MET A 207 17.23 -4.82 -13.86
C MET A 207 17.34 -6.35 -14.01
N PRO A 208 16.48 -6.99 -14.83
CA PRO A 208 16.69 -8.39 -15.17
C PRO A 208 18.12 -8.56 -15.71
N ALA A 209 18.80 -9.64 -15.29
CA ALA A 209 20.18 -9.92 -15.69
C ALA A 209 20.30 -9.74 -17.21
N ARG A 210 21.25 -8.89 -17.64
CA ARG A 210 21.48 -8.56 -19.06
C ARG A 210 21.59 -9.87 -19.85
N SER A 211 20.50 -10.25 -20.50
CA SER A 211 20.35 -11.47 -21.30
C SER A 211 19.77 -11.12 -22.66
N GLY A 212 20.05 -9.90 -23.13
CA GLY A 212 20.09 -9.59 -24.54
C GLY A 212 21.55 -9.62 -24.98
N THR A 213 21.84 -10.24 -26.12
CA THR A 213 23.00 -9.87 -26.92
C THR A 213 22.95 -8.36 -27.08
N GLY A 214 23.75 -7.63 -26.30
CA GLY A 214 23.88 -6.19 -26.48
C GLY A 214 24.08 -5.94 -27.96
N LEU A 215 23.38 -4.96 -28.52
CA LEU A 215 23.61 -4.52 -29.89
C LEU A 215 25.13 -4.41 -30.06
N SER A 216 25.69 -5.38 -30.78
CA SER A 216 27.01 -5.23 -31.31
C SER A 216 26.87 -4.07 -32.27
N GLU A 217 27.59 -2.98 -32.01
CA GLU A 217 27.66 -1.74 -32.80
C GLU A 217 26.78 -0.57 -32.29
N GLU A 218 27.42 0.31 -31.52
CA GLU A 218 27.05 1.73 -31.29
C GLU A 218 26.49 2.42 -32.56
N THR A 219 26.98 2.00 -33.74
CA THR A 219 26.55 2.45 -35.07
C THR A 219 25.07 2.17 -35.37
N GLU A 220 24.53 1.03 -34.95
CA GLU A 220 23.13 0.65 -35.22
C GLU A 220 22.17 1.47 -34.35
N TRP A 221 22.57 1.74 -33.09
CA TRP A 221 21.85 2.64 -32.19
C TRP A 221 21.82 4.07 -32.71
N GLN A 222 22.97 4.59 -33.19
CA GLN A 222 23.06 5.94 -33.76
C GLN A 222 22.19 6.09 -35.02
N ARG A 223 22.19 5.10 -35.93
CA ARG A 223 21.30 5.10 -37.10
C ARG A 223 19.82 5.14 -36.72
N LEU A 224 19.43 4.38 -35.69
CA LEU A 224 18.06 4.39 -35.17
C LEU A 224 17.68 5.77 -34.59
N MET A 225 18.58 6.40 -33.85
CA MET A 225 18.34 7.74 -33.29
C MET A 225 18.19 8.79 -34.41
N ASP A 226 19.07 8.77 -35.42
CA ASP A 226 19.02 9.69 -36.57
C ASP A 226 17.70 9.54 -37.36
N MET A 227 17.24 8.30 -37.54
CA MET A 227 15.95 8.03 -38.19
C MET A 227 14.78 8.61 -37.40
N ILE A 228 14.76 8.41 -36.08
CA ILE A 228 13.71 8.92 -35.21
C ILE A 228 13.70 10.46 -35.25
N ASP A 229 14.86 11.12 -35.11
CA ASP A 229 14.94 12.59 -35.08
C ASP A 229 14.48 13.25 -36.39
N SER A 230 14.49 12.53 -37.51
CA SER A 230 14.11 13.07 -38.83
C SER A 230 12.60 13.11 -39.11
N SER A 231 11.80 12.22 -38.53
CA SER A 231 10.35 12.13 -38.81
C SER A 231 9.52 11.62 -37.61
N SER A 232 9.97 11.89 -36.39
CA SER A 232 9.18 11.59 -35.20
C SER A 232 8.04 12.60 -34.99
N MET A 233 7.02 12.17 -34.26
CA MET A 233 6.01 13.06 -33.71
C MET A 233 6.08 13.05 -32.18
N PRO A 234 6.40 14.18 -31.52
CA PRO A 234 6.35 14.27 -30.08
C PRO A 234 4.90 14.28 -29.59
N ILE A 235 4.63 13.51 -28.54
CA ILE A 235 3.32 13.42 -27.90
C ILE A 235 3.45 13.97 -26.47
N ALA A 236 2.73 15.06 -26.22
CA ALA A 236 2.79 15.80 -24.97
C ALA A 236 2.03 15.11 -23.82
N ALA A 237 2.39 15.45 -22.58
CA ALA A 237 1.68 15.05 -21.39
C ALA A 237 0.31 15.70 -21.32
N ARG A 238 -0.74 14.90 -21.10
CA ARG A 238 -2.09 15.41 -20.82
C ARG A 238 -2.24 15.86 -19.37
N ASP A 239 -1.58 15.14 -18.47
CA ASP A 239 -1.67 15.31 -17.03
C ASP A 239 -0.39 15.93 -16.46
N ARG A 240 -0.43 16.34 -15.18
CA ARG A 240 0.71 16.89 -14.45
C ARG A 240 1.01 16.04 -13.22
N GLY A 241 2.27 16.03 -12.80
CA GLY A 241 2.71 15.42 -11.55
C GLY A 241 3.96 14.59 -11.73
N ILE A 242 4.21 13.71 -10.76
CA ILE A 242 5.32 12.77 -10.79
C ILE A 242 4.89 11.56 -11.61
N LEU A 243 5.68 11.21 -12.63
CA LEU A 243 5.51 9.97 -13.39
C LEU A 243 5.83 8.79 -12.46
N GLN A 244 4.83 8.02 -12.07
CA GLN A 244 4.97 6.92 -11.11
C GLN A 244 5.23 5.58 -11.79
N ALA A 245 4.65 5.37 -12.97
CA ALA A 245 4.81 4.15 -13.74
C ALA A 245 4.52 4.37 -15.24
N ILE A 246 5.11 3.51 -16.07
CA ILE A 246 4.90 3.39 -17.51
C ILE A 246 4.47 1.95 -17.79
N GLU A 247 3.37 1.78 -18.53
CA GLU A 247 2.86 0.47 -18.97
C GLU A 247 3.64 -0.01 -20.21
N GLU A 248 4.91 -0.39 -20.02
CA GLU A 248 5.82 -0.74 -21.14
C GLU A 248 5.26 -1.84 -22.04
N ALA A 249 4.57 -2.85 -21.49
CA ALA A 249 3.95 -3.91 -22.28
C ALA A 249 2.85 -3.38 -23.22
N GLU A 250 2.01 -2.45 -22.75
CA GLU A 250 0.97 -1.84 -23.59
C GLU A 250 1.61 -0.99 -24.70
N LEU A 251 2.66 -0.24 -24.38
CA LEU A 251 3.42 0.54 -25.36
C LEU A 251 4.07 -0.37 -26.43
N LEU A 252 4.64 -1.50 -26.01
CA LEU A 252 5.30 -2.45 -26.90
C LEU A 252 4.31 -3.20 -27.81
N GLU A 253 3.17 -3.66 -27.27
CA GLU A 253 2.11 -4.27 -28.08
C GLU A 253 1.57 -3.29 -29.12
N TRP A 254 1.43 -2.02 -28.76
CA TRP A 254 0.99 -0.97 -29.67
C TRP A 254 2.04 -0.67 -30.74
N ALA A 255 3.31 -0.56 -30.34
CA ALA A 255 4.44 -0.38 -31.24
C ALA A 255 4.52 -1.50 -32.29
N GLN A 256 4.40 -2.75 -31.87
CA GLN A 256 4.41 -3.92 -32.77
C GLN A 256 3.19 -3.94 -33.71
N ARG A 257 2.00 -3.64 -33.19
CA ARG A 257 0.76 -3.69 -33.98
C ARG A 257 0.76 -2.69 -35.14
N HIS A 258 1.38 -1.53 -34.95
CA HIS A 258 1.39 -0.44 -35.92
C HIS A 258 2.75 -0.26 -36.62
N ASP A 259 3.72 -1.13 -36.35
CA ASP A 259 5.09 -1.08 -36.85
C ASP A 259 5.73 0.30 -36.61
N LEU A 260 5.78 0.67 -35.32
CA LEU A 260 6.26 1.95 -34.80
C LEU A 260 7.43 1.75 -33.82
N LEU A 261 8.28 2.76 -33.74
CA LEU A 261 9.28 2.96 -32.69
C LEU A 261 8.78 4.02 -31.71
N ILE A 262 8.98 3.79 -30.41
CA ILE A 262 8.60 4.73 -29.35
C ILE A 262 9.86 5.13 -28.57
N ARG A 263 10.24 6.41 -28.60
CA ARG A 263 11.31 6.96 -27.75
C ARG A 263 10.69 7.65 -26.55
N LEU A 264 11.05 7.22 -25.34
CA LEU A 264 10.56 7.81 -24.08
C LEU A 264 11.49 8.93 -23.63
N TYR A 265 10.95 10.10 -23.28
CA TYR A 265 11.74 11.23 -22.78
C TYR A 265 11.95 11.21 -21.27
N HIS A 266 11.05 10.56 -20.54
CA HIS A 266 11.03 10.58 -19.07
C HIS A 266 10.95 9.18 -18.49
N ARG A 267 11.67 8.97 -17.37
CA ARG A 267 11.59 7.76 -16.56
C ARG A 267 10.66 7.97 -15.37
N PRO A 268 10.09 6.90 -14.79
CA PRO A 268 9.40 6.98 -13.51
C PRO A 268 10.27 7.68 -12.45
N GLY A 269 9.66 8.60 -11.70
CA GLY A 269 10.31 9.52 -10.75
C GLY A 269 10.39 10.96 -11.24
N ALA A 270 10.31 11.20 -12.55
CA ALA A 270 10.37 12.55 -13.13
C ALA A 270 9.09 13.37 -12.85
N PHE A 271 9.26 14.66 -12.55
CA PHE A 271 8.15 15.60 -12.47
C PHE A 271 7.86 16.17 -13.86
N VAL A 272 6.63 15.98 -14.36
CA VAL A 272 6.20 16.41 -15.69
C VAL A 272 5.00 17.35 -15.56
N ILE A 273 5.00 18.41 -16.36
CA ILE A 273 3.88 19.34 -16.47
C ILE A 273 3.08 19.06 -17.75
N ARG A 274 1.80 19.45 -17.73
CA ARG A 274 0.93 19.32 -18.90
C ARG A 274 1.54 20.08 -20.08
N GLY A 275 1.58 19.45 -21.25
CA GLY A 275 2.17 20.00 -22.48
C GLY A 275 3.63 19.61 -22.72
N THR A 276 4.36 19.08 -21.73
CA THR A 276 5.73 18.59 -21.94
C THR A 276 5.72 17.29 -22.76
N PRO A 277 6.57 17.13 -23.79
CA PRO A 277 6.71 15.86 -24.52
C PRO A 277 7.01 14.67 -23.59
N LEU A 278 6.19 13.62 -23.61
CA LEU A 278 6.39 12.40 -22.81
C LEU A 278 7.20 11.35 -23.55
N PHE A 279 6.84 11.17 -24.80
CA PHE A 279 7.45 10.25 -25.72
C PHE A 279 7.24 10.76 -27.14
N GLU A 280 7.90 10.14 -28.07
CA GLU A 280 7.67 10.37 -29.49
C GLU A 280 7.61 9.05 -30.23
N VAL A 281 6.97 9.11 -31.38
CA VAL A 281 6.65 7.95 -32.21
C VAL A 281 7.19 8.15 -33.61
N TYR A 282 7.77 7.10 -34.17
CA TYR A 282 8.28 7.06 -35.54
C TYR A 282 7.80 5.78 -36.24
N PRO A 283 7.45 5.82 -37.52
CA PRO A 283 7.25 7.02 -38.35
C PRO A 283 5.92 7.71 -38.03
N ARG A 284 5.90 9.05 -38.09
CA ARG A 284 4.73 9.87 -37.75
C ARG A 284 3.46 9.50 -38.53
N GLU A 285 3.60 9.06 -39.78
CA GLU A 285 2.48 8.78 -40.69
C GLU A 285 1.67 7.56 -40.26
N ARG A 286 2.26 6.67 -39.46
CA ARG A 286 1.62 5.44 -38.99
C ARG A 286 0.94 5.61 -37.64
N VAL A 287 0.86 6.82 -37.11
CA VAL A 287 0.30 7.09 -35.79
C VAL A 287 -1.23 7.23 -35.88
N PRO A 288 -2.01 6.29 -35.34
CA PRO A 288 -3.46 6.43 -35.24
C PRO A 288 -3.81 7.53 -34.23
N VAL A 289 -4.21 8.71 -34.73
CA VAL A 289 -4.52 9.91 -33.94
C VAL A 289 -5.66 9.65 -32.93
N ASP A 290 -6.60 8.78 -33.29
CA ASP A 290 -7.73 8.34 -32.47
C ASP A 290 -7.31 7.52 -31.25
N GLN A 291 -6.13 6.89 -31.28
CA GLN A 291 -5.61 6.04 -30.19
C GLN A 291 -4.58 6.74 -29.30
N LEU A 292 -4.21 8.00 -29.60
CA LEU A 292 -3.21 8.76 -28.84
C LEU A 292 -3.57 8.88 -27.34
N VAL A 293 -4.85 9.02 -27.05
CA VAL A 293 -5.35 9.11 -25.67
C VAL A 293 -5.07 7.83 -24.89
N LEU A 294 -5.26 6.66 -25.51
CA LEU A 294 -4.98 5.36 -24.89
C LEU A 294 -3.49 5.22 -24.60
N LEU A 295 -2.64 5.72 -25.48
CA LEU A 295 -1.19 5.66 -25.33
C LEU A 295 -0.68 6.63 -24.26
N GLN A 296 -1.24 7.84 -24.18
CA GLN A 296 -0.98 8.75 -23.07
C GLN A 296 -1.47 8.16 -21.74
N ASP A 297 -2.57 7.41 -21.76
CA ASP A 297 -3.04 6.63 -20.62
C ASP A 297 -2.11 5.45 -20.28
N ALA A 298 -1.02 5.17 -20.99
CA ALA A 298 0.03 4.24 -20.52
C ALA A 298 0.92 4.88 -19.43
N PHE A 299 0.91 6.21 -19.32
CA PHE A 299 1.73 6.97 -18.39
C PHE A 299 0.93 7.31 -17.13
N ARG A 300 1.43 6.91 -15.96
CA ARG A 300 0.71 7.04 -14.68
C ARG A 300 1.29 8.17 -13.86
N PHE A 301 0.54 9.25 -13.68
CA PHE A 301 0.94 10.37 -12.82
C PHE A 301 0.41 10.24 -11.39
N GLY A 302 1.10 10.87 -10.44
CA GLY A 302 0.63 11.06 -9.07
C GLY A 302 1.35 12.21 -8.37
N ASN A 303 0.93 12.51 -7.14
CA ASN A 303 1.42 13.69 -6.41
C ASN A 303 2.71 13.42 -5.61
N LYS A 304 3.21 12.18 -5.62
CA LYS A 304 4.33 11.71 -4.80
C LYS A 304 5.14 10.66 -5.58
N ARG A 305 6.47 10.57 -5.35
CA ARG A 305 7.28 9.46 -5.86
C ARG A 305 6.83 8.15 -5.21
N THR A 306 6.97 7.04 -5.93
CA THR A 306 6.59 5.70 -5.48
C THR A 306 7.66 4.72 -5.90
N LEU A 307 7.93 3.70 -5.07
CA LEU A 307 8.93 2.67 -5.34
C LEU A 307 8.53 1.67 -6.44
N VAL A 308 7.35 1.84 -7.04
CA VAL A 308 6.76 0.92 -8.03
C VAL A 308 7.66 0.66 -9.24
N GLN A 309 8.24 1.72 -9.82
CA GLN A 309 9.17 1.65 -10.95
C GLN A 309 10.34 2.64 -10.82
N ASP A 310 10.60 3.14 -9.62
CA ASP A 310 11.56 4.23 -9.37
C ASP A 310 12.72 3.76 -8.47
N ILE A 311 13.77 3.21 -9.09
CA ILE A 311 14.96 2.71 -8.40
C ILE A 311 15.71 3.85 -7.70
N GLU A 312 15.80 5.01 -8.34
CA GLU A 312 16.52 6.17 -7.79
C GLU A 312 15.91 6.61 -6.47
N PHE A 313 14.59 6.54 -6.33
CA PHE A 313 13.92 6.87 -5.09
C PHE A 313 14.33 5.94 -3.94
N ALA A 314 14.52 4.63 -4.19
CA ALA A 314 15.02 3.68 -3.20
C ALA A 314 16.45 4.04 -2.73
N PHE A 315 17.35 4.36 -3.67
CA PHE A 315 18.70 4.80 -3.35
C PHE A 315 18.71 6.14 -2.60
N GLN A 316 17.86 7.09 -2.99
CA GLN A 316 17.75 8.38 -2.31
C GLN A 316 17.30 8.22 -0.85
N GLN A 317 16.44 7.24 -0.53
CA GLN A 317 16.08 6.93 0.86
C GLN A 317 17.30 6.41 1.65
N LEU A 318 18.15 5.55 1.07
CA LEU A 318 19.38 5.09 1.72
C LEU A 318 20.40 6.22 1.93
N VAL A 319 20.57 7.09 0.93
CA VAL A 319 21.48 8.24 1.02
C VAL A 319 21.02 9.20 2.11
N GLU A 320 19.70 9.45 2.24
CA GLU A 320 19.16 10.31 3.29
C GLU A 320 19.45 9.75 4.69
N ILE A 321 19.32 8.43 4.88
CA ILE A 321 19.72 7.76 6.13
C ILE A 321 21.22 7.94 6.36
N GLY A 322 22.06 7.69 5.35
CA GLY A 322 23.51 7.78 5.46
C GLY A 322 24.01 9.19 5.80
N VAL A 323 23.49 10.21 5.12
CA VAL A 323 23.85 11.61 5.38
C VAL A 323 23.43 12.05 6.79
N ARG A 324 22.26 11.63 7.27
CA ARG A 324 21.83 11.94 8.65
C ARG A 324 22.62 11.18 9.70
N ALA A 325 22.95 9.91 9.46
CA ALA A 325 23.81 9.14 10.35
C ALA A 325 25.24 9.74 10.44
N LEU A 326 25.71 10.40 9.40
CA LEU A 326 27.01 11.11 9.39
C LEU A 326 26.90 12.55 9.90
N SER A 327 25.71 13.06 10.21
CA SER A 327 25.50 14.45 10.64
C SER A 327 25.87 14.63 12.11
N PRO A 328 26.93 15.40 12.44
CA PRO A 328 27.40 15.56 13.82
C PRO A 328 26.33 16.20 14.72
N GLY A 329 25.55 17.15 14.18
CA GLY A 329 24.50 17.86 14.92
C GLY A 329 23.25 17.02 15.25
N ILE A 330 23.06 15.88 14.59
CA ILE A 330 21.97 14.93 14.91
C ILE A 330 22.49 13.73 15.70
N ASN A 331 23.73 13.28 15.43
CA ASN A 331 24.24 11.99 15.91
C ASN A 331 25.27 12.08 17.05
N ASP A 332 25.75 13.28 17.41
CA ASP A 332 26.61 13.47 18.59
C ASP A 332 26.29 14.78 19.31
N GLN A 333 25.23 14.77 20.13
CA GLN A 333 24.83 15.92 20.96
C GLN A 333 25.90 16.33 21.99
N PHE A 334 26.90 15.48 22.27
CA PHE A 334 27.94 15.76 23.28
C PHE A 334 29.21 16.39 22.69
N THR A 335 29.52 16.20 21.41
CA THR A 335 30.68 16.84 20.75
C THR A 335 30.32 18.02 19.84
N ALA A 336 29.03 18.24 19.56
CA ALA A 336 28.56 19.33 18.71
C ALA A 336 28.41 20.71 19.41
N MET A 337 28.79 20.84 20.69
CA MET A 337 28.83 22.13 21.41
C MET A 337 30.19 22.81 21.35
#